data_AF-A0A914NDH6-F1
#
_entry.id   AF-A0A914NDH6-F1
#
_cell.length_a   1.000
_cell.length_b   1.000
_cell.length_c   1.000
_cell.angle_alpha   90.00
_cell.angle_beta   90.00
_cell.angle_gamma   90.00
#
_symmetry.space_group_name_H-M   'P 1'
#
loop_
_entity.id
_entity.type
_entity.pdbx_description
1 polymer ?
#
loop_
_entity_poly.entity_id
_entity_poly.type
_entity_poly.pdbx_seq_one_letter_code
_entity_poly.pdbx_strand_id
1 'polypeptide(L)'
;MGQFTNDDTIWSITLQLIFFDGEEAFRMWSAHDSIYGARNLAKTWERKWYPTTDGSGFVLGRELDRIDVLVLLDLLGAKKPRIQYSFGHMSEKLFGNLPRIETDLSRLGVINKLPRIFFSGVSYSTAEDDHIPFLQRGVPVMHLIPMPFPDVWHSPKDDANVLDNPTIENLASIIRVFVARYLGIHPYGA
;
A
#
# COMPACT_ATOMS: atom_id res chain seq x y z
N MET A 1 1.53 17.33 -20.37
CA MET A 1 2.62 18.17 -19.83
C MET A 1 2.01 18.94 -18.66
N GLY A 2 2.22 18.46 -17.43
CA GLY A 2 1.83 19.19 -16.23
C GLY A 2 3.08 19.87 -15.69
N GLN A 3 3.06 21.20 -15.65
CA GLN A 3 4.11 22.04 -15.09
C GLN A 3 4.13 21.85 -13.57
N PHE A 4 5.32 21.73 -13.00
CA PHE A 4 5.54 21.82 -11.56
C PHE A 4 5.27 23.27 -11.15
N THR A 5 4.08 23.54 -10.64
CA THR A 5 3.77 24.80 -9.97
C THR A 5 4.36 24.74 -8.57
N ASN A 6 5.40 25.54 -8.32
CA ASN A 6 5.80 25.92 -6.97
C ASN A 6 4.65 26.71 -6.36
N ASP A 7 3.79 26.04 -5.61
CA ASP A 7 2.84 26.68 -4.71
C ASP A 7 3.31 26.40 -3.29
N ASP A 8 3.67 27.45 -2.55
CA ASP A 8 4.32 27.43 -1.23
C ASP A 8 3.36 27.01 -0.09
N THR A 9 2.38 26.17 -0.39
CA THR A 9 1.66 25.37 0.60
C THR A 9 2.26 23.97 0.60
N ILE A 10 3.43 23.82 1.24
CA ILE A 10 4.02 22.50 1.46
C ILE A 10 3.11 21.75 2.44
N TRP A 11 2.14 20.99 1.93
CA TRP A 11 1.64 19.83 2.65
C TRP A 11 2.84 18.97 2.96
N SER A 12 3.24 18.93 4.24
CA SER A 12 4.36 18.11 4.68
C SER A 12 3.94 16.65 4.65
N ILE A 13 4.13 16.00 3.50
CA ILE A 13 3.97 14.56 3.36
C ILE A 13 5.06 13.87 4.17
N THR A 14 4.69 12.86 4.94
CA THR A 14 5.60 12.02 5.71
C THR A 14 5.21 10.55 5.58
N LEU A 15 6.06 9.65 6.09
CA LEU A 15 5.81 8.22 6.14
C LEU A 15 5.27 7.82 7.51
N GLN A 16 4.19 7.06 7.54
CA GLN A 16 3.68 6.39 8.72
C GLN A 16 3.62 4.89 8.46
N LEU A 17 4.04 4.09 9.46
CA LEU A 17 3.88 2.64 9.44
C LEU A 17 2.80 2.25 10.45
N ILE A 18 1.88 1.40 10.03
CA ILE A 18 0.80 0.87 10.85
C ILE A 18 0.91 -0.66 10.79
N PHE A 19 0.92 -1.28 11.95
CA PHE A 19 0.86 -2.73 12.11
C PHE A 19 -0.47 -3.02 12.81
N PHE A 20 -1.45 -3.50 12.05
CA PHE A 20 -2.75 -3.83 12.59
C PHE A 20 -2.67 -5.12 13.43
N ASP A 21 -3.54 -5.20 14.43
CA ASP A 21 -3.73 -6.39 15.24
C ASP A 21 -5.13 -6.97 14.99
N GLY A 22 -5.25 -8.29 15.07
CA GLY A 22 -6.50 -9.01 14.81
C GLY A 22 -7.07 -8.73 13.42
N GLU A 23 -6.29 -8.91 12.36
CA GLU A 23 -6.82 -8.93 10.99
C GLU A 23 -7.71 -10.17 10.79
N GLU A 24 -7.19 -11.33 11.20
CA GLU A 24 -7.84 -12.63 11.00
C GLU A 24 -9.14 -12.82 11.80
N ALA A 25 -10.02 -13.64 11.24
CA ALA A 25 -11.20 -14.13 11.94
C ALA A 25 -10.84 -15.17 13.00
N PHE A 26 -11.52 -15.15 14.15
CA PHE A 26 -11.39 -16.21 15.16
C PHE A 26 -12.13 -17.49 14.77
N ARG A 27 -13.23 -17.36 14.02
CA ARG A 27 -14.03 -18.52 13.59
C ARG A 27 -14.39 -18.44 12.12
N MET A 28 -15.21 -17.47 11.75
CA MET A 28 -15.76 -17.36 10.41
C MET A 28 -15.73 -15.90 10.02
N TRP A 29 -14.97 -15.63 8.95
CA TRP A 29 -14.84 -14.30 8.38
C TRP A 29 -16.23 -13.67 8.19
N SER A 30 -16.45 -12.54 8.87
CA SER A 30 -17.70 -11.79 8.82
C SER A 30 -17.47 -10.35 9.25
N ALA A 31 -18.42 -9.46 9.00
CA ALA A 31 -18.31 -8.04 9.37
C ALA A 31 -17.99 -7.76 10.86
N HIS A 32 -18.20 -8.74 11.76
CA HIS A 32 -17.90 -8.63 13.19
C HIS A 32 -16.71 -9.48 13.63
N ASP A 33 -16.34 -10.50 12.85
CA ASP A 33 -15.26 -11.46 13.11
C ASP A 33 -14.18 -11.38 12.02
N SER A 34 -13.58 -10.20 11.90
CA SER A 34 -12.39 -9.89 11.08
C SER A 34 -11.95 -8.45 11.32
N ILE A 35 -10.74 -8.10 10.86
CA ILE A 35 -10.20 -6.74 10.73
C ILE A 35 -10.44 -5.86 11.97
N TYR A 36 -10.27 -6.46 13.15
CA TYR A 36 -10.61 -5.89 14.45
C TYR A 36 -9.84 -4.58 14.70
N GLY A 37 -8.51 -4.62 14.52
CA GLY A 37 -7.63 -3.48 14.69
C GLY A 37 -7.92 -2.37 13.69
N ALA A 38 -8.06 -2.69 12.40
CA ALA A 38 -8.36 -1.72 11.37
C ALA A 38 -9.73 -1.04 11.56
N ARG A 39 -10.78 -1.80 11.89
CA ARG A 39 -12.11 -1.24 12.20
C ARG A 39 -12.04 -0.26 13.37
N ASN A 40 -11.31 -0.62 14.44
CA ASN A 40 -11.14 0.24 15.60
C ASN A 40 -10.34 1.50 15.28
N LEU A 41 -9.22 1.38 14.55
CA LEU A 41 -8.34 2.50 14.23
C LEU A 41 -9.03 3.50 13.29
N ALA A 42 -9.64 3.02 12.20
CA ALA A 42 -10.34 3.89 11.24
C ALA A 42 -11.47 4.68 11.92
N LYS A 43 -12.25 4.04 12.79
CA LYS A 43 -13.30 4.71 13.58
C LYS A 43 -12.71 5.73 14.57
N THR A 44 -11.57 5.44 15.16
CA THR A 44 -10.88 6.34 16.10
C THR A 44 -10.37 7.58 15.37
N TRP A 45 -9.70 7.41 14.23
CA TRP A 45 -9.15 8.51 13.44
C TRP A 45 -10.21 9.34 12.71
N GLU A 46 -11.35 8.74 12.37
CA GLU A 46 -12.51 9.49 11.89
C GLU A 46 -13.08 10.44 12.96
N ARG A 47 -12.95 10.11 14.25
CA ARG A 47 -13.48 10.91 15.36
C ARG A 47 -12.46 11.88 15.96
N LYS A 48 -11.18 11.66 15.69
CA LYS A 48 -10.09 12.49 16.21
C LYS A 48 -9.91 13.69 15.30
N TRP A 49 -10.07 14.89 15.85
CA TRP A 49 -9.79 16.14 15.13
C TRP A 49 -8.29 16.42 15.07
N TYR A 50 -7.85 16.97 13.96
CA TYR A 50 -6.50 17.44 13.73
C TYR A 50 -6.53 18.91 13.25
N PRO A 51 -6.03 19.85 14.06
CA PRO A 51 -5.94 21.25 13.65
C PRO A 51 -4.71 21.47 12.77
N THR A 52 -4.92 22.09 11.61
CA THR A 52 -3.85 22.60 10.74
C THR A 52 -3.94 24.11 10.64
N THR A 53 -2.79 24.78 10.75
CA THR A 53 -2.64 26.21 10.47
C THR A 53 -1.79 26.36 9.21
N ASP A 54 -2.33 26.96 8.16
CA ASP A 54 -1.64 27.14 6.86
C ASP A 54 -1.12 28.57 6.66
N GLY A 55 -0.73 29.24 7.76
CA GLY A 55 -0.19 30.60 7.73
C GLY A 55 -1.22 31.71 7.47
N SER A 56 -2.44 31.37 7.02
CA SER A 56 -3.52 32.36 6.78
C SER A 56 -4.89 31.96 7.34
N GLY A 57 -5.09 30.70 7.72
CA GLY A 57 -6.34 30.21 8.32
C GLY A 57 -6.16 29.03 9.29
N PHE A 58 -7.25 28.73 9.99
CA PHE A 58 -7.39 27.52 10.81
C PHE A 58 -8.29 26.54 10.05
N VAL A 59 -7.74 25.38 9.69
CA VAL A 59 -8.47 24.28 9.08
C VAL A 59 -8.56 23.14 10.09
N LEU A 60 -9.77 22.66 10.34
CA LEU A 60 -10.03 21.52 11.21
C LEU A 60 -10.42 20.31 10.36
N GLY A 61 -9.47 19.39 10.18
CA GLY A 61 -9.69 18.09 9.51
C GLY A 61 -9.78 16.95 10.53
N ARG A 62 -10.16 15.76 10.09
CA ARG A 62 -10.05 14.55 10.92
C ARG A 62 -8.65 13.97 10.75
N GLU A 63 -8.16 13.24 11.74
CA GLU A 63 -6.89 12.52 11.66
C GLU A 63 -6.86 11.60 10.44
N LEU A 64 -8.00 10.98 10.13
CA LEU A 64 -8.18 10.12 8.96
C LEU A 64 -7.93 10.84 7.62
N ASP A 65 -8.32 12.12 7.53
CA ASP A 65 -8.21 12.91 6.30
C ASP A 65 -6.74 13.25 5.96
N ARG A 66 -5.80 12.95 6.89
CA ARG A 66 -4.36 13.14 6.69
C ARG A 66 -3.70 11.99 5.94
N ILE A 67 -4.41 10.88 5.73
CA ILE A 67 -3.89 9.74 4.98
C ILE A 67 -4.01 10.06 3.49
N ASP A 68 -2.88 10.40 2.87
CA ASP A 68 -2.82 10.68 1.44
C ASP A 68 -3.04 9.40 0.60
N VAL A 69 -2.43 8.28 1.04
CA VAL A 69 -2.70 6.93 0.52
C VAL A 69 -2.35 5.88 1.58
N LEU A 70 -3.21 4.87 1.73
CA LEU A 70 -2.90 3.66 2.50
C LEU A 70 -2.33 2.60 1.56
N VAL A 71 -1.02 2.32 1.67
CA VAL A 71 -0.40 1.19 0.96
C VAL A 71 -0.41 -0.03 1.88
N LEU A 72 -1.27 -1.01 1.59
CA LEU A 72 -1.44 -2.21 2.41
C LEU A 72 -0.69 -3.38 1.77
N LEU A 73 0.22 -4.01 2.51
CA LEU A 73 1.00 -5.16 2.07
C LEU A 73 0.42 -6.42 2.73
N ASP A 74 0.02 -7.41 1.93
CA ASP A 74 -0.52 -8.65 2.47
C ASP A 74 -0.15 -9.87 1.58
N LEU A 75 -0.01 -11.03 2.22
CA LEU A 75 0.34 -12.34 1.63
C LEU A 75 1.58 -12.31 0.71
N LEU A 76 2.60 -11.52 1.10
CA LEU A 76 3.85 -11.38 0.37
C LEU A 76 4.93 -12.35 0.89
N GLY A 77 5.63 -13.04 -0.01
CA GLY A 77 6.79 -13.86 0.35
C GLY A 77 6.95 -15.11 -0.51
N ALA A 78 5.84 -15.64 -1.04
CA ALA A 78 5.84 -16.78 -1.94
C ALA A 78 6.41 -16.45 -3.34
N LYS A 79 6.77 -17.49 -4.09
CA LYS A 79 7.31 -17.37 -5.46
C LYS A 79 6.28 -16.82 -6.43
N LYS A 80 6.74 -16.01 -7.39
CA LYS A 80 5.98 -15.56 -8.57
C LYS A 80 4.62 -14.93 -8.24
N PRO A 81 4.53 -14.00 -7.26
CA PRO A 81 3.28 -13.31 -6.97
C PRO A 81 2.83 -12.51 -8.20
N ARG A 82 1.52 -12.33 -8.34
CA ARG A 82 0.93 -11.52 -9.41
C ARG A 82 0.08 -10.43 -8.77
N ILE A 83 0.56 -9.21 -8.79
CA ILE A 83 -0.10 -8.07 -8.15
C ILE A 83 -0.56 -7.09 -9.24
N GLN A 84 -1.82 -6.67 -9.16
CA GLN A 84 -2.48 -5.71 -10.04
C GLN A 84 -3.26 -4.70 -9.21
N TYR A 85 -3.60 -3.56 -9.80
CA TYR A 85 -4.44 -2.56 -9.14
C TYR A 85 -5.87 -3.10 -8.98
N SER A 86 -6.39 -3.09 -7.75
CA SER A 86 -7.79 -3.45 -7.45
C SER A 86 -8.76 -2.32 -7.84
N PHE A 87 -9.77 -2.65 -8.64
CA PHE A 87 -10.79 -1.70 -9.08
C PHE A 87 -11.46 -0.98 -7.90
N GLY A 88 -11.64 0.34 -8.00
CA GLY A 88 -12.36 1.14 -7.00
C GLY A 88 -11.52 1.59 -5.79
N HIS A 89 -10.23 1.24 -5.71
CA HIS A 89 -9.39 1.61 -4.57
C HIS A 89 -8.77 3.02 -4.67
N MET A 90 -9.07 3.78 -5.72
CA MET A 90 -8.66 5.19 -5.92
C MET A 90 -7.14 5.43 -6.01
N SER A 91 -6.34 4.39 -6.24
CA SER A 91 -4.88 4.49 -6.33
C SER A 91 -4.28 4.09 -7.69
N GLU A 92 -5.10 3.97 -8.76
CA GLU A 92 -4.67 3.40 -10.06
C GLU A 92 -3.42 4.08 -10.62
N LYS A 93 -3.45 5.42 -10.68
CA LYS A 93 -2.33 6.23 -11.18
C LYS A 93 -1.07 5.97 -10.38
N LEU A 94 -1.21 5.80 -9.07
CA LEU A 94 -0.10 5.59 -8.16
C LEU A 94 0.47 4.19 -8.29
N PHE A 95 -0.40 3.18 -8.38
CA PHE A 95 -0.03 1.78 -8.62
C PHE A 95 0.75 1.63 -9.93
N GLY A 96 0.39 2.38 -10.97
CA GLY A 96 1.07 2.39 -12.27
C GLY A 96 2.57 2.70 -12.21
N ASN A 97 3.10 3.20 -11.10
CA ASN A 97 4.54 3.37 -10.88
C ASN A 97 5.27 2.05 -10.58
N LEU A 98 4.64 1.11 -9.89
CA LEU A 98 5.26 -0.17 -9.50
C LEU A 98 5.75 -1.02 -10.68
N PRO A 99 4.94 -1.30 -11.73
CA PRO A 99 5.43 -2.04 -12.89
C PRO A 99 6.50 -1.27 -13.67
N ARG A 100 6.52 0.07 -13.60
CA ARG A 100 7.58 0.88 -14.24
C ARG A 100 8.89 0.77 -13.47
N ILE A 101 8.84 0.93 -12.15
CA ILE A 101 9.99 0.76 -11.24
C ILE A 101 10.58 -0.64 -11.40
N GLU A 102 9.75 -1.68 -11.40
CA GLU A 102 10.19 -3.06 -11.63
C GLU A 102 10.93 -3.22 -12.98
N THR A 103 10.39 -2.63 -14.05
CA THR A 103 11.03 -2.65 -15.38
C THR A 103 12.39 -1.95 -15.35
N ASP A 104 12.46 -0.77 -14.73
CA ASP A 104 13.68 0.02 -14.64
C ASP A 104 14.78 -0.72 -13.86
N LEU A 105 14.44 -1.25 -12.68
CA LEU A 105 15.38 -2.01 -11.84
C LEU A 105 15.85 -3.29 -12.54
N SER A 106 14.94 -3.99 -13.23
CA SER A 106 15.29 -5.18 -14.01
C SER A 106 16.25 -4.83 -15.15
N ARG A 107 16.03 -3.74 -15.88
CA ARG A 107 16.90 -3.28 -16.97
C ARG A 107 18.29 -2.88 -16.46
N LEU A 108 18.36 -2.26 -15.28
CA LEU A 108 19.61 -1.91 -14.63
C LEU A 108 20.36 -3.13 -14.07
N GLY A 109 19.71 -4.30 -13.98
CA GLY A 109 20.31 -5.51 -13.45
C GLY A 109 20.56 -5.48 -11.94
N VAL A 110 19.82 -4.64 -11.19
CA VAL A 110 19.98 -4.43 -9.74
C VAL A 110 18.95 -5.20 -8.90
N ILE A 111 18.14 -6.04 -9.52
CA ILE A 111 17.20 -6.97 -8.88
C ILE A 111 17.36 -8.36 -9.48
N ASN A 112 16.87 -9.37 -8.78
CA ASN A 112 16.94 -10.77 -9.22
C ASN A 112 16.17 -10.99 -10.53
N LYS A 113 16.71 -11.82 -11.42
CA LYS A 113 16.06 -12.19 -12.70
C LYS A 113 14.91 -13.17 -12.46
N LEU A 114 13.72 -12.62 -12.20
CA LEU A 114 12.50 -13.37 -11.91
C LEU A 114 11.36 -12.98 -12.86
N PRO A 115 10.28 -13.77 -12.95
CA PRO A 115 9.03 -13.33 -13.55
C PRO A 115 8.53 -12.03 -12.90
N ARG A 116 7.76 -11.26 -13.68
CA ARG A 116 7.17 -10.00 -13.22
C ARG A 116 6.24 -10.22 -12.02
N ILE A 117 6.33 -9.32 -11.06
CA ILE A 117 5.53 -9.24 -9.84
C ILE A 117 4.35 -8.29 -10.05
N PHE A 118 4.61 -7.10 -10.59
CA PHE A 118 3.60 -6.07 -10.80
C PHE A 118 3.17 -6.01 -12.27
N PHE A 119 1.86 -6.13 -12.50
CA PHE A 119 1.26 -6.13 -13.82
C PHE A 119 0.42 -4.87 -14.02
N SER A 120 0.52 -4.27 -15.21
CA SER A 120 -0.38 -3.18 -15.62
C SER A 120 -1.82 -3.68 -15.75
N GLY A 121 -2.77 -2.75 -15.69
CA GLY A 121 -4.20 -3.04 -15.81
C GLY A 121 -4.90 -3.15 -14.46
N VAL A 122 -6.20 -3.39 -14.53
CA VAL A 122 -7.11 -3.41 -13.38
C VAL A 122 -7.54 -4.85 -13.10
N SER A 123 -7.44 -5.26 -11.85
CA SER A 123 -8.06 -6.47 -11.32
C SER A 123 -9.45 -6.13 -10.80
N TYR A 124 -10.43 -6.98 -11.14
CA TYR A 124 -11.77 -6.95 -10.56
C TYR A 124 -11.94 -7.98 -9.43
N SER A 125 -10.89 -8.75 -9.13
CA SER A 125 -10.88 -9.62 -7.96
C SER A 125 -10.81 -8.76 -6.70
N THR A 126 -11.68 -9.05 -5.75
CA THR A 126 -11.75 -8.37 -4.45
C THR A 126 -11.26 -9.31 -3.36
N ALA A 127 -10.37 -8.83 -2.50
CA ALA A 127 -10.01 -9.46 -1.24
C ALA A 127 -10.48 -8.53 -0.11
N GLU A 128 -11.23 -9.07 0.85
CA GLU A 128 -11.53 -8.33 2.06
C GLU A 128 -10.31 -8.36 2.98
N ASP A 129 -9.93 -7.21 3.52
CA ASP A 129 -8.69 -7.01 4.30
C ASP A 129 -8.79 -5.66 5.05
N ASP A 130 -7.78 -5.34 5.87
CA ASP A 130 -7.69 -4.19 6.79
C ASP A 130 -7.91 -2.82 6.13
N HIS A 131 -7.82 -2.73 4.80
CA HIS A 131 -8.09 -1.49 4.09
C HIS A 131 -9.59 -1.12 4.05
N ILE A 132 -10.52 -2.07 4.20
CA ILE A 132 -11.96 -1.84 4.02
C ILE A 132 -12.47 -0.65 4.85
N PRO A 133 -12.20 -0.55 6.17
CA PRO A 133 -12.72 0.54 6.99
C PRO A 133 -12.19 1.92 6.58
N PHE A 134 -10.99 1.97 6.00
CA PHE A 134 -10.37 3.20 5.50
C PHE A 134 -10.96 3.59 4.14
N LEU A 135 -11.09 2.62 3.23
CA LEU A 135 -11.66 2.84 1.89
C LEU A 135 -13.12 3.33 1.98
N GLN A 136 -13.93 2.73 2.87
CA GLN A 136 -15.32 3.16 3.14
C GLN A 136 -15.43 4.60 3.63
N ARG A 137 -14.34 5.18 4.16
CA ARG A 137 -14.28 6.56 4.67
C ARG A 137 -13.56 7.50 3.70
N GLY A 138 -13.28 7.05 2.48
CA GLY A 138 -12.71 7.87 1.41
C GLY A 138 -11.19 7.89 1.33
N VAL A 139 -10.48 7.08 2.13
CA VAL A 139 -9.02 6.98 2.05
C VAL A 139 -8.63 6.20 0.80
N PRO A 140 -7.76 6.74 -0.09
CA PRO A 140 -7.22 5.99 -1.21
C PRO A 140 -6.37 4.80 -0.74
N VAL A 141 -6.52 3.64 -1.38
CA VAL A 141 -5.84 2.40 -0.98
C VAL A 141 -5.03 1.84 -2.13
N MET A 142 -3.76 1.53 -1.91
CA MET A 142 -2.98 0.67 -2.79
C MET A 142 -2.80 -0.69 -2.13
N HIS A 143 -3.61 -1.67 -2.55
CA HIS A 143 -3.60 -3.02 -1.98
C HIS A 143 -2.60 -3.90 -2.72
N LEU A 144 -1.48 -4.20 -2.06
CA LEU A 144 -0.39 -5.02 -2.57
C LEU A 144 -0.56 -6.45 -2.07
N ILE A 145 -1.55 -7.14 -2.65
CA ILE A 145 -1.87 -8.54 -2.40
C ILE A 145 -1.82 -9.32 -3.72
N PRO A 146 -1.21 -10.52 -3.78
CA PRO A 146 -1.18 -11.32 -5.00
C PRO A 146 -2.56 -11.91 -5.33
N MET A 147 -2.87 -12.05 -6.62
CA MET A 147 -4.04 -12.78 -7.12
C MET A 147 -3.61 -13.75 -8.23
N PRO A 148 -3.76 -15.07 -8.07
CA PRO A 148 -4.30 -15.77 -6.89
C PRO A 148 -3.42 -15.64 -5.64
N PHE A 149 -3.99 -15.94 -4.46
CA PHE A 149 -3.25 -16.06 -3.20
C PHE A 149 -2.20 -17.18 -3.28
N PRO A 150 -1.16 -17.17 -2.42
CA PRO A 150 -0.20 -18.26 -2.33
C PRO A 150 -0.89 -19.60 -2.08
N ASP A 151 -0.41 -20.69 -2.70
CA ASP A 151 -0.99 -22.04 -2.55
C ASP A 151 -1.03 -22.56 -1.10
N VAL A 152 -0.25 -21.94 -0.21
CA VAL A 152 -0.13 -22.28 1.20
C VAL A 152 -1.03 -21.45 2.12
N TRP A 153 -1.76 -20.47 1.58
CA TRP A 153 -2.62 -19.58 2.38
C TRP A 153 -3.61 -20.36 3.24
N HIS A 154 -3.75 -19.95 4.50
CA HIS A 154 -4.56 -20.64 5.53
C HIS A 154 -4.19 -22.12 5.73
N SER A 155 -2.92 -22.48 5.54
CA SER A 155 -2.43 -23.82 5.80
C SER A 155 -1.22 -23.79 6.76
N PRO A 156 -0.97 -24.87 7.53
CA PRO A 156 0.23 -24.98 8.35
C PRO A 156 1.55 -24.99 7.57
N LYS A 157 1.50 -25.03 6.23
CA LYS A 157 2.68 -24.96 5.36
C LYS A 157 3.09 -23.52 5.04
N ASP A 158 2.32 -22.54 5.46
CA ASP A 158 2.73 -21.14 5.41
C ASP A 158 3.75 -20.88 6.52
N ASP A 159 5.00 -21.26 6.24
CA ASP A 159 6.12 -21.20 7.16
C ASP A 159 7.37 -20.61 6.47
N ALA A 160 8.48 -20.51 7.19
CA ALA A 160 9.71 -19.92 6.65
C ALA A 160 10.30 -20.68 5.43
N ASN A 161 9.94 -21.95 5.20
CA ASN A 161 10.48 -22.77 4.12
C ASN A 161 9.87 -22.44 2.76
N VAL A 162 8.68 -21.83 2.73
CA VAL A 162 7.98 -21.48 1.48
C VAL A 162 8.27 -20.05 1.02
N LEU A 163 8.98 -19.27 1.84
CA LEU A 163 9.49 -17.96 1.49
C LEU A 163 10.51 -18.05 0.35
N ASP A 164 10.43 -17.12 -0.59
CA ASP A 164 11.37 -16.95 -1.68
C ASP A 164 12.14 -15.64 -1.52
N ASN A 165 13.33 -15.73 -0.94
CA ASN A 165 14.19 -14.58 -0.71
C ASN A 165 14.43 -13.73 -1.97
N PRO A 166 14.70 -14.30 -3.16
CA PRO A 166 14.84 -13.50 -4.38
C PRO A 166 13.58 -12.65 -4.69
N THR A 167 12.38 -13.20 -4.51
CA THR A 167 11.12 -12.47 -4.68
C THR A 167 10.96 -11.39 -3.61
N ILE A 168 11.25 -11.70 -2.34
CA ILE A 168 11.16 -10.75 -1.22
C ILE A 168 12.11 -9.57 -1.43
N GLU A 169 13.35 -9.83 -1.86
CA GLU A 169 14.34 -8.80 -2.18
C GLU A 169 13.88 -7.89 -3.33
N ASN A 170 13.27 -8.47 -4.37
CA ASN A 170 12.70 -7.70 -5.48
C ASN A 170 11.54 -6.82 -5.01
N LEU A 171 10.58 -7.38 -4.25
CA LEU A 171 9.47 -6.63 -3.64
C LEU A 171 9.99 -5.45 -2.80
N ALA A 172 10.93 -5.73 -1.88
CA ALA A 172 11.50 -4.71 -1.01
C ALA A 172 12.19 -3.60 -1.82
N SER A 173 12.95 -3.96 -2.87
CA SER A 173 13.64 -2.98 -3.71
C SER A 173 12.66 -2.08 -4.48
N ILE A 174 11.61 -2.67 -5.06
CA ILE A 174 10.59 -1.94 -5.82
C ILE A 174 9.81 -1.00 -4.89
N ILE A 175 9.37 -1.49 -3.73
CA ILE A 175 8.61 -0.70 -2.75
C ILE A 175 9.48 0.42 -2.16
N ARG A 176 10.76 0.17 -1.87
CA ARG A 176 11.70 1.22 -1.41
C ARG A 176 11.85 2.35 -2.42
N VAL A 177 12.04 2.01 -3.71
CA VAL A 177 12.13 3.03 -4.77
C VAL A 177 10.80 3.77 -4.94
N PHE A 178 9.68 3.07 -4.82
CA PHE A 178 8.36 3.69 -4.85
C PHE A 178 8.20 4.74 -3.72
N VAL A 179 8.48 4.36 -2.47
CA VAL A 179 8.39 5.25 -1.31
C VAL A 179 9.35 6.44 -1.45
N ALA A 180 10.59 6.19 -1.88
CA ALA A 180 11.56 7.27 -2.10
C ALA A 180 11.08 8.27 -3.16
N ARG A 181 10.54 7.78 -4.29
CA ARG A 181 9.96 8.64 -5.33
C ARG A 181 8.71 9.38 -4.84
N TYR A 182 7.86 8.74 -4.05
CA TYR A 182 6.64 9.34 -3.49
C TYR A 182 6.94 10.52 -2.57
N LEU A 183 7.94 10.36 -1.71
CA LEU A 183 8.36 11.36 -0.73
C LEU A 183 9.29 12.43 -1.33
N GLY A 184 9.58 12.40 -2.63
CA GLY A 184 10.52 13.32 -3.26
C GLY A 184 11.96 13.19 -2.73
N ILE A 185 12.33 12.01 -2.21
CA ILE A 185 13.68 11.73 -1.72
C ILE A 185 14.58 11.57 -2.93
N HIS A 186 15.18 12.67 -3.36
CA HIS A 186 16.22 12.68 -4.37
C HIS A 186 17.58 12.39 -3.72
N PRO A 187 18.39 11.45 -4.25
CA PRO A 187 19.80 11.45 -3.95
C PRO A 187 20.36 12.80 -4.43
N TYR A 188 20.99 13.55 -3.53
CA TYR A 188 21.54 14.88 -3.80
C TYR A 188 22.32 14.93 -5.13
N GLY A 189 21.94 15.85 -6.03
CA GLY A 189 22.74 16.32 -7.17
C GLY A 189 22.70 15.47 -8.44
N ALA A 190 21.95 15.94 -9.43
CA ALA A 190 22.23 15.76 -10.85
C ALA A 190 21.91 17.07 -11.59
#